data_AF-A0A1H9Y4M9-F1
#
_entry.id   AF-A0A1H9Y4M9-F1
#
_cell.length_a   1.000
_cell.length_b   1.000
_cell.length_c   1.000
_cell.angle_alpha   90.00
_cell.angle_beta   90.00
_cell.angle_gamma   90.00
#
_symmetry.space_group_name_H-M   'P 1'
#
loop_
_entity.id
_entity.type
_entity.pdbx_description
1 polymer ?
#
loop_
_entity_poly.entity_id
_entity_poly.type
_entity_poly.pdbx_seq_one_letter_code
_entity_poly.pdbx_strand_id
1 'polypeptide(L)'
;MMLKWVVRSQSVLLFGTGLVFPFYIVFLSESGASFSEFGLAYGLFTVSAALVHHWVGRYSDLFGRKIFLLVSAWGNAIVYLVFPVVQEMLAVYIIQVVLGILGALQKTSEKALVADFTDGSNRGVLIGRYHFWISLWSGAAVMVSGFLIDLLTLSVIFYLGSFICFLSGVLTLFIQEEKELGS
;
A
#
# COMPACT_ATOMS: atom_id res chain seq x y z
N MET A 1 -17.07 -6.34 -15.02
CA MET A 1 -17.72 -5.80 -13.81
C MET A 1 -16.84 -5.91 -12.55
N MET A 2 -15.73 -6.65 -12.59
CA MET A 2 -14.86 -6.95 -11.43
C MET A 2 -13.74 -5.91 -11.22
N LEU A 3 -13.18 -5.35 -12.30
CA LEU A 3 -12.14 -4.30 -12.24
C LEU A 3 -12.53 -3.08 -11.37
N LYS A 4 -13.83 -2.76 -11.27
CA LYS A 4 -14.32 -1.63 -10.44
C LYS A 4 -13.96 -1.80 -8.96
N TRP A 5 -13.95 -3.03 -8.45
CA TRP A 5 -13.62 -3.30 -7.04
C TRP A 5 -12.12 -3.19 -6.81
N VAL A 6 -11.31 -3.61 -7.77
CA VAL A 6 -9.85 -3.38 -7.77
C VAL A 6 -9.56 -1.88 -7.76
N VAL A 7 -10.16 -1.11 -8.67
CA VAL A 7 -10.01 0.36 -8.72
C VAL A 7 -10.38 0.99 -7.38
N ARG A 8 -11.54 0.63 -6.82
CA ARG A 8 -12.03 1.19 -5.55
C ARG A 8 -11.10 0.85 -4.38
N SER A 9 -10.76 -0.44 -4.20
CA SER A 9 -9.94 -0.84 -3.07
C SER A 9 -8.53 -0.27 -3.15
N GLN A 10 -7.91 -0.27 -4.33
CA GLN A 10 -6.56 0.28 -4.51
C GLN A 10 -6.54 1.80 -4.43
N SER A 11 -7.58 2.49 -4.92
CA SER A 11 -7.71 3.94 -4.71
C SER A 11 -7.81 4.30 -3.23
N VAL A 12 -8.60 3.55 -2.45
CA VAL A 12 -8.72 3.74 -1.00
C VAL A 12 -7.40 3.40 -0.30
N LEU A 13 -6.70 2.35 -0.73
CA LEU A 13 -5.39 1.99 -0.18
C LEU A 13 -4.37 3.10 -0.40
N LEU A 14 -4.24 3.57 -1.64
CA LEU A 14 -3.30 4.65 -1.99
C LEU A 14 -3.68 5.99 -1.39
N PHE A 15 -4.97 6.21 -1.11
CA PHE A 15 -5.38 7.37 -0.33
C PHE A 15 -4.86 7.25 1.11
N GLY A 16 -5.08 6.11 1.76
CA GLY A 16 -4.60 5.86 3.13
C GLY A 16 -3.09 5.93 3.28
N THR A 17 -2.33 5.29 2.38
CA THR A 17 -0.86 5.35 2.39
C THR A 17 -0.33 6.72 1.95
N GLY A 18 -1.01 7.38 1.02
CA GLY A 18 -0.68 8.73 0.56
C GLY A 18 -0.88 9.81 1.64
N LEU A 19 -1.80 9.60 2.58
CA LEU A 19 -1.92 10.47 3.75
C LEU A 19 -0.67 10.40 4.64
N VAL A 20 -0.08 9.22 4.77
CA VAL A 20 1.01 8.92 5.72
C VAL A 20 2.39 9.17 5.13
N PHE A 21 2.60 8.81 3.87
CA PHE A 21 3.93 8.75 3.24
C PHE A 21 4.76 10.05 3.34
N PRO A 22 4.21 11.25 3.06
CA PRO A 22 4.98 12.50 3.17
C PRO A 22 5.50 12.77 4.58
N PHE A 23 4.77 12.30 5.59
CA PHE A 23 5.05 12.60 6.99
C PHE A 23 5.90 11.56 7.70
N TYR A 24 6.16 10.42 7.07
CA TYR A 24 7.15 9.46 7.57
C TYR A 24 8.54 10.09 7.74
N ILE A 25 8.98 10.90 6.75
CA ILE A 25 10.27 11.60 6.83
C ILE A 25 10.26 12.61 7.97
N VAL A 26 9.17 13.35 8.12
CA VAL A 26 9.00 14.35 9.19
C VAL A 26 9.04 13.68 10.56
N PHE A 27 8.32 12.56 10.74
CA PHE A 27 8.35 11.75 11.96
C PHE A 27 9.76 11.34 12.38
N LEU A 28 10.57 10.85 11.43
CA LEU A 28 11.94 10.46 11.72
C LEU A 28 12.84 11.66 12.05
N SER A 29 12.64 12.78 11.38
CA SER A 29 13.36 14.01 11.73
C SER A 29 13.01 14.51 13.13
N GLU A 30 11.74 14.45 13.54
CA GLU A 30 11.29 14.88 14.87
C GLU A 30 11.77 13.98 16.00
N SER A 31 11.98 12.68 15.72
CA SER A 31 12.59 11.73 16.67
C SER A 31 14.10 11.87 16.81
N GLY A 32 14.73 12.81 16.08
CA GLY A 32 16.17 13.05 16.12
C GLY A 32 17.00 12.11 15.23
N ALA A 33 16.37 11.39 14.30
CA ALA A 33 17.07 10.52 13.37
C ALA A 33 18.00 11.31 12.43
N SER A 34 19.19 10.77 12.20
CA SER A 34 20.11 11.26 11.18
C SER A 34 19.66 10.89 9.77
N PHE A 35 20.18 11.61 8.76
CA PHE A 35 19.94 11.26 7.35
C PHE A 35 20.41 9.85 6.99
N SER A 36 21.46 9.36 7.65
CA SER A 36 21.97 7.99 7.46
C SER A 36 20.97 6.95 7.96
N GLU A 37 20.34 7.17 9.11
CA GLU A 37 19.31 6.29 9.67
C GLU A 37 18.06 6.31 8.78
N PHE A 38 17.65 7.47 8.29
CA PHE A 38 16.59 7.56 7.29
C PHE A 38 16.91 6.76 6.02
N GLY A 39 18.11 6.95 5.46
CA GLY A 39 18.57 6.25 4.26
C GLY A 39 18.61 4.74 4.47
N LEU A 40 19.07 4.28 5.63
CA LEU A 40 19.08 2.87 5.99
C LEU A 40 17.66 2.31 6.13
N ALA A 41 16.77 3.03 6.82
CA ALA A 41 15.38 2.63 7.00
C ALA A 41 14.65 2.48 5.66
N TYR A 42 14.75 3.49 4.79
CA TYR A 42 14.15 3.43 3.45
C TYR A 42 14.85 2.38 2.55
N GLY A 43 16.16 2.19 2.71
CA GLY A 43 16.92 1.13 2.07
C GLY A 43 16.38 -0.26 2.43
N LEU A 44 16.15 -0.52 3.72
CA LEU A 44 15.57 -1.79 4.20
C LEU A 44 14.17 -2.04 3.61
N PHE A 45 13.35 -1.01 3.50
CA PHE A 45 12.06 -1.09 2.80
C PHE A 45 12.22 -1.54 1.34
N THR A 46 13.11 -0.89 0.58
CA THR A 46 13.28 -1.23 -0.85
C THR A 46 13.94 -2.59 -1.08
N VAL A 47 14.93 -2.96 -0.28
CA VAL A 47 15.63 -4.26 -0.37
C VAL A 47 14.69 -5.40 0.01
N SER A 48 13.94 -5.28 1.10
CA SER A 48 12.97 -6.30 1.49
C SER A 48 11.87 -6.46 0.44
N ALA A 49 11.35 -5.36 -0.12
CA ALA A 49 10.39 -5.41 -1.22
C ALA A 49 10.97 -6.15 -2.45
N ALA A 50 12.19 -5.82 -2.86
CA ALA A 50 12.86 -6.44 -3.99
C ALA A 50 13.00 -7.97 -3.83
N LEU A 51 13.42 -8.44 -2.66
CA LEU A 51 13.54 -9.86 -2.35
C LEU A 51 12.19 -10.57 -2.42
N VAL A 52 11.12 -9.91 -1.97
CA VAL A 52 9.78 -10.49 -1.86
C VAL A 52 9.05 -10.52 -3.21
N HIS A 53 9.26 -9.52 -4.08
CA HIS A 53 8.58 -9.43 -5.38
C HIS A 53 8.67 -10.72 -6.21
N HIS A 54 9.84 -11.38 -6.22
CA HIS A 54 10.05 -12.63 -6.96
C HIS A 54 9.12 -13.76 -6.48
N TRP A 55 9.00 -13.91 -5.15
CA TRP A 55 8.19 -14.97 -4.54
C TRP A 55 6.70 -14.67 -4.69
N VAL A 56 6.30 -13.42 -4.51
CA VAL A 56 4.87 -13.03 -4.57
C VAL A 56 4.26 -13.34 -5.91
N GLY A 57 4.97 -13.10 -7.02
CA GLY A 57 4.44 -13.42 -8.35
C GLY A 57 4.00 -14.88 -8.43
N ARG A 58 4.92 -15.80 -8.14
CA ARG A 58 4.68 -17.25 -8.16
C ARG A 58 3.57 -17.68 -7.20
N TYR A 59 3.58 -17.21 -5.96
CA TYR A 59 2.58 -17.64 -4.97
C TYR A 59 1.21 -16.99 -5.18
N SER A 60 1.16 -15.79 -5.76
CA SER A 60 -0.10 -15.12 -6.09
C SER A 60 -0.86 -15.80 -7.22
N ASP A 61 -0.15 -16.46 -8.14
CA ASP A 61 -0.80 -17.29 -9.17
C ASP A 61 -1.39 -18.57 -8.58
N LEU A 62 -0.78 -19.13 -7.52
CA LEU A 62 -1.24 -20.37 -6.88
C LEU A 62 -2.38 -20.17 -5.88
N PHE A 63 -2.30 -19.14 -5.04
CA PHE A 63 -3.27 -18.90 -3.96
C PHE A 63 -4.36 -17.88 -4.31
N GLY A 64 -4.29 -17.27 -5.50
CA GLY A 64 -5.06 -16.10 -5.87
C GLY A 64 -4.36 -14.81 -5.44
N ARG A 65 -4.59 -13.73 -6.17
CA ARG A 65 -3.96 -12.41 -6.03
C ARG A 65 -4.67 -11.57 -4.96
N LYS A 66 -5.96 -11.80 -4.73
CA LYS A 66 -6.80 -11.13 -3.73
C LYS A 66 -6.25 -11.29 -2.32
N ILE A 67 -5.77 -12.47 -1.93
CA ILE A 67 -5.28 -12.70 -0.57
C ILE A 67 -4.05 -11.85 -0.25
N PHE A 68 -3.17 -11.64 -1.23
CA PHE A 68 -1.99 -10.78 -1.09
C PHE A 68 -2.37 -9.30 -0.94
N LEU A 69 -3.39 -8.85 -1.68
CA LEU A 69 -3.95 -7.50 -1.52
C LEU A 69 -4.58 -7.31 -0.14
N LEU A 70 -5.28 -8.31 0.39
CA LEU A 70 -5.86 -8.28 1.74
C LEU A 70 -4.79 -8.20 2.82
N VAL A 71 -3.78 -9.08 2.76
CA VAL A 71 -2.66 -9.09 3.70
C VAL A 71 -1.93 -7.77 3.66
N SER A 72 -1.71 -7.20 2.47
CA SER A 72 -1.09 -5.88 2.35
C SER A 72 -1.95 -4.78 2.98
N ALA A 73 -3.23 -4.68 2.64
CA ALA A 73 -4.10 -3.62 3.12
C ALA A 73 -4.26 -3.64 4.65
N TRP A 74 -4.54 -4.79 5.23
CA TRP A 74 -4.68 -4.94 6.68
C TRP A 74 -3.34 -4.90 7.41
N GLY A 75 -2.27 -5.41 6.80
CA GLY A 75 -0.92 -5.25 7.31
C GLY A 75 -0.53 -3.77 7.43
N ASN A 76 -0.80 -2.96 6.40
CA ASN A 76 -0.56 -1.52 6.43
C ASN A 76 -1.41 -0.84 7.51
N ALA A 77 -2.67 -1.25 7.66
CA ALA A 77 -3.54 -0.74 8.71
C ALA A 77 -2.94 -0.99 10.11
N ILE A 78 -2.46 -2.20 10.38
CA ILE A 78 -1.82 -2.54 11.66
C ILE A 78 -0.53 -1.76 11.85
N VAL A 79 0.33 -1.69 10.83
CA VAL A 79 1.59 -0.95 10.92
C VAL A 79 1.34 0.52 11.23
N TYR A 80 0.41 1.17 10.53
CA TYR A 80 0.09 2.59 10.77
C TYR A 80 -0.60 2.82 12.11
N LEU A 81 -1.32 1.83 12.66
CA LEU A 81 -1.87 1.91 14.01
C LEU A 81 -0.77 1.90 15.07
N VAL A 82 0.31 1.13 14.86
CA VAL A 82 1.40 0.98 15.83
C VAL A 82 2.47 2.06 15.66
N PHE A 83 2.66 2.59 14.45
CA PHE A 83 3.75 3.53 14.14
C PHE A 83 3.89 4.72 15.10
N PRO A 84 2.80 5.40 15.52
CA PRO A 84 2.91 6.59 16.38
C PRO A 84 3.48 6.36 17.77
N VAL A 85 3.48 5.11 18.26
CA VAL A 85 4.01 4.76 19.59
C VAL A 85 5.45 4.23 19.53
N VAL A 86 6.05 4.21 18.35
CA VAL A 86 7.42 3.74 18.13
C VAL A 86 8.40 4.84 18.51
N GLN A 87 9.30 4.54 19.45
CA GLN A 87 10.32 5.48 19.92
C GLN A 87 11.74 5.04 19.55
N GLU A 88 11.94 3.75 19.28
CA GLU A 88 13.24 3.14 19.03
C GLU A 88 13.51 2.98 17.53
N MET A 89 14.68 3.41 17.06
CA MET A 89 15.07 3.28 15.64
C MET A 89 15.12 1.83 15.16
N LEU A 90 15.48 0.89 16.04
CA LEU A 90 15.43 -0.54 15.69
C LEU A 90 14.02 -0.98 15.31
N ALA A 91 13.00 -0.49 16.01
CA ALA A 91 11.61 -0.79 15.70
C ALA A 91 11.17 -0.13 14.38
N VAL A 92 11.66 1.07 14.07
CA VAL A 92 11.48 1.71 12.75
C VAL A 92 12.05 0.81 11.64
N TYR A 93 13.27 0.29 11.80
CA TYR A 93 13.89 -0.60 10.81
C TYR A 93 13.08 -1.87 10.56
N ILE A 94 12.59 -2.51 11.64
CA ILE A 94 11.72 -3.69 11.54
C ILE A 94 10.44 -3.33 10.77
N ILE A 95 9.82 -2.20 11.12
CA ILE A 95 8.61 -1.73 10.43
C ILE A 95 8.89 -1.47 8.94
N GLN A 96 10.03 -0.89 8.58
CA GLN A 96 10.36 -0.67 7.16
C GLN A 96 10.50 -1.96 6.39
N VAL A 97 11.10 -3.00 6.99
CA VAL A 97 11.13 -4.35 6.39
C VAL A 97 9.71 -4.88 6.19
N VAL A 98 8.84 -4.74 7.19
CA VAL A 98 7.43 -5.16 7.09
C VAL A 98 6.71 -4.39 5.99
N LEU A 99 6.81 -3.06 5.96
CA LEU A 99 6.22 -2.22 4.92
C LEU A 99 6.74 -2.58 3.52
N GLY A 100 8.01 -2.94 3.39
CA GLY A 100 8.60 -3.39 2.13
C GLY A 100 7.98 -4.70 1.65
N ILE A 101 7.84 -5.68 2.55
CA ILE A 101 7.12 -6.94 2.29
C ILE A 101 5.68 -6.62 1.85
N LEU A 102 4.92 -5.85 2.63
CA LEU A 102 3.52 -5.51 2.33
C LEU A 102 3.37 -4.75 1.00
N GLY A 103 4.31 -3.85 0.69
CA GLY A 103 4.36 -3.11 -0.56
C GLY A 103 4.63 -4.03 -1.76
N ALA A 104 5.45 -5.07 -1.58
CA ALA A 104 5.67 -6.08 -2.61
C ALA A 104 4.43 -6.96 -2.83
N LEU A 105 3.74 -7.37 -1.75
CA LEU A 105 2.46 -8.08 -1.84
C LEU A 105 1.43 -7.27 -2.63
N GLN A 106 1.31 -5.97 -2.32
CA GLN A 106 0.40 -5.07 -3.03
C GLN A 106 0.77 -4.95 -4.50
N LYS A 107 1.95 -4.39 -4.80
CA LYS A 107 2.31 -3.95 -6.16
C LYS A 107 2.39 -5.09 -7.15
N THR A 108 2.87 -6.26 -6.73
CA THR A 108 2.94 -7.42 -7.63
C THR A 108 1.53 -7.95 -7.93
N SER A 109 0.74 -8.24 -6.90
CA SER A 109 -0.58 -8.83 -7.07
C SER A 109 -1.59 -7.86 -7.69
N GLU A 110 -1.48 -6.57 -7.42
CA GLU A 110 -2.27 -5.51 -8.07
C GLU A 110 -2.04 -5.49 -9.58
N LYS A 111 -0.78 -5.38 -10.01
CA LYS A 111 -0.43 -5.32 -11.44
C LYS A 111 -0.88 -6.55 -12.19
N ALA A 112 -0.68 -7.70 -11.55
CA ALA A 112 -1.09 -8.97 -12.08
C ALA A 112 -2.63 -9.00 -12.23
N LEU A 113 -3.39 -8.70 -11.17
CA LEU A 113 -4.85 -8.71 -11.18
C LEU A 113 -5.45 -7.71 -12.20
N VAL A 114 -4.83 -6.54 -12.37
CA VAL A 114 -5.21 -5.59 -13.42
C VAL A 114 -4.94 -6.17 -14.81
N ALA A 115 -3.84 -6.88 -15.01
CA ALA A 115 -3.56 -7.54 -16.29
C ALA A 115 -4.67 -8.54 -16.64
N ASP A 116 -5.04 -9.44 -15.71
CA ASP A 116 -6.10 -10.45 -15.95
C ASP A 116 -7.44 -9.81 -16.33
N PHE A 117 -7.81 -8.69 -15.69
CA PHE A 117 -9.07 -8.01 -15.98
C PHE A 117 -9.05 -7.09 -17.21
N THR A 118 -7.90 -6.93 -17.86
CA THR A 118 -7.74 -6.01 -18.99
C THR A 118 -7.33 -6.70 -20.28
N ASP A 119 -7.52 -8.01 -20.39
CA ASP A 119 -7.26 -8.75 -21.62
C ASP A 119 -8.11 -8.27 -22.82
N GLY A 120 -7.52 -8.37 -24.01
CA GLY A 120 -8.14 -8.02 -25.29
C GLY A 120 -7.74 -6.66 -25.88
N SER A 121 -8.46 -6.22 -26.91
CA SER A 121 -8.11 -5.08 -27.76
C SER A 121 -8.12 -3.72 -27.05
N ASN A 122 -8.87 -3.59 -25.95
CA ASN A 122 -9.01 -2.35 -25.19
C ASN A 122 -8.11 -2.26 -23.94
N ARG A 123 -7.14 -3.17 -23.80
CA ARG A 123 -6.21 -3.24 -22.65
C ARG A 123 -5.63 -1.90 -22.25
N GLY A 124 -5.05 -1.17 -23.21
CA GLY A 124 -4.39 0.11 -22.95
C GLY A 124 -5.32 1.16 -22.35
N VAL A 125 -6.57 1.25 -22.84
CA VAL A 125 -7.58 2.19 -22.34
C VAL A 125 -7.99 1.84 -20.90
N LEU A 126 -8.17 0.55 -20.60
CA LEU A 126 -8.55 0.10 -19.27
C LEU A 126 -7.44 0.31 -18.24
N ILE A 127 -6.19 0.00 -18.60
CA ILE A 127 -5.00 0.26 -17.77
C ILE A 127 -4.83 1.77 -17.56
N GLY A 128 -4.98 2.59 -18.61
CA GLY A 128 -4.90 4.05 -18.48
C GLY A 128 -5.96 4.61 -17.54
N ARG A 129 -7.22 4.16 -17.66
CA ARG A 129 -8.31 4.55 -16.75
C ARG A 129 -8.05 4.08 -15.31
N TYR A 130 -7.49 2.89 -15.13
CA TYR A 130 -7.10 2.37 -13.82
C TYR A 130 -6.07 3.31 -13.16
N HIS A 131 -4.97 3.60 -13.87
CA HIS A 131 -3.92 4.48 -13.37
C HIS A 131 -4.39 5.91 -13.10
N PHE A 132 -5.29 6.44 -13.93
CA PHE A 132 -5.90 7.74 -13.69
C PHE A 132 -6.54 7.82 -12.29
N TRP A 133 -7.40 6.86 -11.96
CA TRP A 133 -8.11 6.86 -10.67
C TRP A 133 -7.16 6.70 -9.50
N ILE A 134 -6.28 5.69 -9.53
CA ILE A 134 -5.39 5.43 -8.39
C ILE A 134 -4.40 6.60 -8.16
N SER A 135 -3.95 7.26 -9.23
CA SER A 135 -3.06 8.43 -9.14
C SER A 135 -3.80 9.67 -8.64
N LEU A 136 -5.04 9.89 -9.10
CA LEU A 136 -5.88 11.00 -8.63
C LEU A 136 -6.09 10.92 -7.12
N TRP A 137 -6.47 9.74 -6.60
CA TRP A 137 -6.69 9.56 -5.16
C TRP A 137 -5.40 9.61 -4.35
N SER A 138 -4.30 9.06 -4.87
CA SER A 138 -2.98 9.19 -4.23
C SER A 138 -2.53 10.65 -4.13
N GLY A 139 -2.66 11.43 -5.21
CA GLY A 139 -2.30 12.85 -5.22
C GLY A 139 -3.20 13.69 -4.32
N ALA A 140 -4.53 13.45 -4.37
CA ALA A 140 -5.48 14.09 -3.48
C ALA A 140 -5.17 13.82 -2.00
N ALA A 141 -4.75 12.59 -1.66
CA ALA A 141 -4.35 12.26 -0.29
C ALA A 141 -3.15 13.08 0.18
N VAL A 142 -2.09 13.19 -0.63
CA VAL A 142 -0.90 14.00 -0.28
C VAL A 142 -1.27 15.47 -0.08
N MET A 143 -2.15 16.01 -0.93
CA MET A 143 -2.64 17.39 -0.78
C MET A 143 -3.45 17.57 0.50
N VAL A 144 -4.40 16.67 0.74
CA VAL A 144 -5.27 16.69 1.93
C VAL A 144 -4.43 16.55 3.20
N SER A 145 -3.46 15.64 3.22
CA SER A 145 -2.61 15.41 4.39
C SER A 145 -1.73 16.62 4.70
N GLY A 146 -1.26 17.34 3.67
CA GLY A 146 -0.59 18.63 3.81
C GLY A 146 -1.41 19.67 4.58
N PHE A 147 -2.72 19.78 4.32
CA PHE A 147 -3.59 20.68 5.09
C PHE A 147 -3.97 20.12 6.47
N LEU A 148 -4.12 18.79 6.59
CA LEU A 148 -4.53 18.17 7.83
C LEU A 148 -3.46 18.26 8.91
N ILE A 149 -2.17 18.23 8.56
CA ILE A 149 -1.09 18.31 9.56
C ILE A 149 -1.01 19.68 10.26
N ASP A 150 -1.47 20.75 9.61
CA ASP A 150 -1.54 22.08 10.22
C ASP A 150 -2.64 22.14 11.31
N LEU A 151 -3.61 21.21 11.25
CA LEU A 151 -4.78 21.17 12.11
C LEU A 151 -4.75 20.01 13.12
N LEU A 152 -4.01 18.94 12.80
CA LEU A 152 -4.00 17.67 13.50
C LEU A 152 -2.56 17.24 13.83
N THR A 153 -2.41 16.40 14.84
CA THR A 153 -1.09 15.85 15.16
C THR A 153 -0.70 14.76 14.17
N LEU A 154 0.61 14.53 14.07
CA LEU A 154 1.18 13.47 13.25
C LEU A 154 0.57 12.09 13.57
N SER A 155 0.39 11.77 14.86
CA SER A 155 -0.26 10.53 15.29
C SER A 155 -1.67 10.35 14.73
N VAL A 156 -2.47 11.43 14.64
CA VAL A 156 -3.82 11.38 14.08
C VAL A 156 -3.79 11.06 12.58
N ILE A 157 -2.82 11.59 11.82
CA ILE A 157 -2.64 11.26 10.40
C ILE A 157 -2.36 9.76 10.21
N PHE A 158 -1.50 9.18 11.05
CA PHE A 158 -1.23 7.74 11.04
C PHE A 158 -2.48 6.91 11.38
N TYR A 159 -3.27 7.31 12.38
CA TYR A 159 -4.51 6.60 12.71
C TYR A 159 -5.59 6.71 11.62
N LEU A 160 -5.70 7.87 10.96
CA LEU A 160 -6.59 8.04 9.80
C LEU A 160 -6.13 7.14 8.63
N GLY A 161 -4.82 7.13 8.34
CA GLY A 161 -4.22 6.25 7.34
C GLY A 161 -4.49 4.77 7.66
N SER A 162 -4.36 4.38 8.93
CA SER A 162 -4.68 3.03 9.42
C SER A 162 -6.14 2.64 9.13
N PHE A 163 -7.09 3.49 9.54
CA PHE A 163 -8.51 3.24 9.33
C PHE A 163 -8.86 3.13 7.84
N ILE A 164 -8.29 3.99 7.00
CA ILE A 164 -8.53 3.99 5.55
C ILE A 164 -7.92 2.73 4.90
N CYS A 165 -6.73 2.30 5.31
CA CYS A 165 -6.13 1.04 4.84
C CYS A 165 -6.98 -0.17 5.26
N PHE A 166 -7.56 -0.14 6.46
CA PHE A 166 -8.48 -1.18 6.91
C PHE A 166 -9.73 -1.25 6.01
N LEU A 167 -10.34 -0.09 5.70
CA LEU A 167 -11.46 -0.01 4.76
C LEU A 167 -11.10 -0.51 3.36
N SER A 168 -9.88 -0.24 2.88
CA SER A 168 -9.39 -0.81 1.62
C SER A 168 -9.40 -2.35 1.64
N GLY A 169 -8.94 -2.96 2.74
CA GLY A 169 -9.00 -4.41 2.90
C GLY A 169 -10.43 -4.94 2.89
N VAL A 170 -11.37 -4.25 3.55
CA VAL A 170 -12.81 -4.59 3.48
C VAL A 170 -13.33 -4.51 2.04
N LEU A 171 -12.95 -3.48 1.28
CA LEU A 171 -13.33 -3.37 -0.14
C LEU A 171 -12.71 -4.46 -1.01
N THR A 172 -11.50 -4.89 -0.68
CA THR A 172 -10.78 -5.98 -1.37
C THR A 172 -11.52 -7.31 -1.21
N LEU A 173 -12.29 -7.53 -0.13
CA LEU A 173 -13.13 -8.73 0.02
C LEU A 173 -14.18 -8.89 -1.08
N PHE A 174 -14.61 -7.81 -1.74
CA PHE A 174 -15.58 -7.86 -2.84
C PHE A 174 -14.96 -8.15 -4.22
N ILE A 175 -13.62 -8.24 -4.30
CA ILE A 175 -12.96 -8.71 -5.50
C ILE A 175 -13.27 -10.20 -5.68
N GLN A 176 -13.73 -10.56 -6.87
CA GLN A 176 -13.94 -11.94 -7.30
C GLN A 176 -12.87 -12.27 -8.32
N GLU A 177 -12.12 -13.33 -8.06
CA GLU A 177 -11.13 -13.87 -8.99
C GLU A 177 -11.81 -14.98 -9.76
N GLU A 178 -11.71 -14.96 -11.09
CA GLU A 178 -12.08 -16.13 -11.88
C GLU A 178 -11.01 -17.19 -11.58
N LYS A 179 -11.36 -18.22 -10.80
CA LYS A 179 -10.51 -19.40 -10.70
C LYS A 179 -10.47 -20.03 -12.07
N GLU A 180 -9.29 -20.12 -12.68
CA GLU A 180 -9.07 -21.08 -13.76
C GLU A 180 -9.41 -22.46 -13.19
N LEU A 181 -10.56 -23.00 -13.61
CA LEU A 181 -10.98 -24.36 -13.33
C LEU A 181 -10.06 -25.30 -14.10
N GLY A 182 -8.97 -25.73 -13.46
CA GLY A 182 -8.19 -26.89 -13.86
C GLY A 182 -6.86 -26.58 -14.56
N SER A 183 -5.78 -26.85 -13.84
CA SER A 183 -4.57 -27.46 -14.42
C SER A 183 -4.50 -28.91 -13.98
#